data_AF-A0A1I2GP99-F1
#
_entry.id   AF-A0A1I2GP99-F1
#
_cell.length_a   1.000
_cell.length_b   1.000
_cell.length_c   1.000
_cell.angle_alpha   90.00
_cell.angle_beta   90.00
_cell.angle_gamma   90.00
#
_symmetry.space_group_name_H-M   'P 1'
#
loop_
_entity.id
_entity.type
_entity.pdbx_description
1 polymer ?
#
loop_
_entity_poly.entity_id
_entity_poly.type
_entity_poly.pdbx_seq_one_letter_code
_entity_poly.pdbx_strand_id
1 'polypeptide(L)' 'MWPLAGPPERSAIQHNKPCREFYQRLKAAGKSSKLALIAVVNKLLRQAFAVVKFDEDFNPNYQPILRSIP' A
#
# COMPACT_ATOMS: atom_id res chain seq x y z
N MET A 1 -10.06 28.30 -15.29
CA MET A 1 -9.92 28.53 -13.84
C MET A 1 -10.73 27.47 -13.11
N TRP A 2 -10.17 26.26 -12.97
CA TRP A 2 -10.73 25.20 -12.11
C TRP A 2 -9.88 25.17 -10.83
N PRO A 3 -10.46 25.18 -9.64
CA PRO A 3 -9.69 25.33 -8.41
C PRO A 3 -8.96 24.02 -8.08
N LEU A 4 -7.62 24.06 -8.18
CA LEU A 4 -6.64 23.57 -7.20
C LEU A 4 -6.97 22.33 -6.32
N ALA A 5 -7.62 21.29 -6.86
CA ALA A 5 -7.62 19.96 -6.26
C ALA A 5 -6.29 19.25 -6.63
N GLY A 6 -5.45 19.02 -5.62
CA GLY A 6 -4.07 18.55 -5.76
C GLY A 6 -3.91 17.09 -6.27
N PRO A 7 -2.65 16.65 -6.47
CA PRO A 7 -2.32 15.31 -6.95
C PRO A 7 -2.86 14.20 -6.02
N PRO A 8 -3.06 12.99 -6.58
CA PRO A 8 -4.31 12.25 -6.69
C PRO A 8 -4.99 11.89 -5.37
N GLU A 9 -6.30 11.70 -5.46
CA GLU A 9 -7.21 11.29 -4.40
C GLU A 9 -6.68 10.04 -3.68
N ARG A 10 -6.23 10.28 -2.46
CA ARG A 10 -5.42 9.35 -1.68
C ARG A 10 -6.28 8.54 -0.73
N SER A 11 -7.40 7.97 -1.16
CA SER A 11 -8.34 7.26 -0.27
C SER A 11 -7.63 6.21 0.60
N ALA A 12 -6.68 5.45 0.03
CA ALA A 12 -5.86 4.52 0.80
C ALA A 12 -4.93 5.20 1.82
N ILE A 13 -4.30 6.32 1.49
CA ILE A 13 -3.42 7.06 2.42
C ILE A 13 -4.24 7.91 3.42
N GLN A 14 -5.48 8.25 3.10
CA GLN A 14 -6.38 9.06 3.92
C GLN A 14 -7.09 8.20 4.97
N HIS A 15 -7.55 7.00 4.59
CA HIS A 15 -8.32 6.12 5.49
C HIS A 15 -7.47 5.02 6.14
N ASN A 16 -6.35 4.61 5.53
CA ASN A 16 -5.54 3.51 6.03
C ASN A 16 -4.22 4.01 6.65
N LYS A 17 -4.17 4.05 8.00
CA LYS A 17 -2.99 4.50 8.78
C LYS A 17 -1.67 3.86 8.32
N PRO A 18 -1.56 2.51 8.18
CA PRO A 18 -0.32 1.90 7.72
C PRO A 18 0.06 2.25 6.27
N CYS A 19 -0.90 2.56 5.40
CA CYS A 19 -0.60 3.06 4.05
C CYS A 19 -0.01 4.48 4.09
N ARG A 20 -0.51 5.33 4.98
CA ARG A 20 0.03 6.69 5.22
C ARG A 20 1.44 6.64 5.76
N GLU A 21 1.70 5.84 6.78
CA GLU A 21 3.03 5.69 7.37
C GLU A 21 4.02 5.14 6.34
N PHE A 22 3.62 4.14 5.56
CA PHE A 22 4.45 3.58 4.51
C PHE A 22 4.79 4.61 3.43
N TYR A 23 3.79 5.39 2.98
CA TYR A 23 4.02 6.49 2.04
C TYR A 23 4.98 7.54 2.61
N GLN A 24 4.79 7.96 3.86
CA GLN A 24 5.66 8.93 4.54
C GLN A 24 7.10 8.43 4.67
N ARG A 25 7.30 7.14 5.02
CA ARG A 25 8.64 6.53 5.06
C ARG A 25 9.33 6.56 3.69
N LEU A 26 8.61 6.26 2.62
CA LEU A 26 9.16 6.33 1.26
C LEU A 26 9.52 7.75 0.84
N LYS A 27 8.70 8.73 1.24
CA LYS A 27 8.98 10.16 1.02
C LYS A 27 10.19 10.63 1.83
N ALA A 28 10.32 10.21 3.08
CA ALA A 28 11.47 10.51 3.93
C ALA A 28 12.77 9.91 3.37
N ALA A 29 12.69 8.75 2.70
CA ALA A 29 13.79 8.14 1.96
C ALA A 29 14.13 8.82 0.63
N GLY A 30 13.56 10.00 0.34
CA GLY A 30 13.86 10.78 -0.87
C GLY A 30 13.15 10.32 -2.15
N LYS A 31 12.20 9.38 -2.07
CA LYS A 31 11.51 8.88 -3.27
C LYS A 31 10.49 9.89 -3.79
N SER A 32 10.29 9.89 -5.11
CA SER A 32 9.27 10.71 -5.76
C SER A 32 7.87 10.30 -5.31
N SER A 33 6.94 11.26 -5.27
CA SER A 33 5.57 11.03 -4.79
C SER A 33 4.85 9.95 -5.60
N LYS A 34 5.15 9.83 -6.91
CA LYS A 34 4.58 8.81 -7.80
C LYS A 34 5.09 7.41 -7.44
N LEU A 35 6.40 7.25 -7.23
CA LEU A 35 6.98 5.96 -6.82
C LEU A 35 6.49 5.52 -5.45
N ALA A 36 6.36 6.46 -4.51
CA ALA A 36 5.82 6.17 -3.19
C ALA A 36 4.36 5.69 -3.26
N LEU A 37 3.54 6.26 -4.15
CA LEU A 37 2.16 5.83 -4.36
C LEU A 37 2.09 4.45 -5.03
N ILE A 38 2.87 4.22 -6.09
CA ILE A 38 2.94 2.91 -6.77
C ILE A 38 3.36 1.82 -5.79
N ALA A 39 4.31 2.10 -4.88
CA ALA A 39 4.72 1.16 -3.86
C ALA A 39 3.59 0.83 -2.87
N VAL A 40 2.77 1.81 -2.47
CA VAL A 40 1.59 1.57 -1.63
C VAL A 40 0.58 0.69 -2.35
N VAL A 41 0.30 0.97 -3.63
CA VAL A 41 -0.61 0.16 -4.46
C VAL A 41 -0.09 -1.28 -4.61
N ASN A 42 1.19 -1.46 -4.92
CA ASN A 42 1.82 -2.78 -5.04
C ASN A 42 1.76 -3.57 -3.72
N LYS A 43 1.84 -2.89 -2.57
CA LYS A 43 1.67 -3.53 -1.26
C LYS A 43 0.24 -4.08 -1.09
N LEU A 44 -0.78 -3.28 -1.41
CA LEU A 44 -2.19 -3.67 -1.30
C LEU A 44 -2.54 -4.79 -2.29
N LEU A 45 -2.06 -4.72 -3.53
CA LEU A 45 -2.27 -5.76 -4.53
C LEU A 45 -1.70 -7.09 -4.03
N ARG A 46 -0.47 -7.11 -3.53
CA ARG A 46 0.14 -8.35 -2.98
C ARG A 46 -0.65 -8.93 -1.82
N GLN A 47 -1.25 -8.09 -0.97
CA GLN A 47 -2.12 -8.55 0.11
C GLN A 47 -3.40 -9.19 -0.44
N ALA A 48 -4.05 -8.56 -1.41
CA ALA A 48 -5.24 -9.11 -2.06
C ALA A 48 -4.94 -10.44 -2.78
N PHE A 49 -3.85 -10.51 -3.54
CA PHE A 49 -3.42 -11.74 -4.20
C PHE A 49 -3.09 -12.84 -3.19
N ALA A 50 -2.52 -12.52 -2.03
CA ALA A 50 -2.23 -13.52 -1.00
C ALA A 50 -3.52 -14.11 -0.40
N VAL A 51 -4.48 -13.26 -0.04
CA VAL A 51 -5.80 -13.69 0.47
C VAL A 51 -6.48 -14.64 -0.51
N VAL A 52 -6.54 -14.26 -1.80
CA VAL A 52 -7.16 -15.09 -2.85
C VAL A 52 -6.37 -16.38 -3.10
N LYS A 53 -5.04 -16.33 -3.06
CA LYS A 53 -4.19 -17.50 -3.36
C LYS A 53 -4.21 -18.55 -2.25
N PHE A 54 -4.30 -18.12 -1.00
CA PHE A 54 -4.21 -19.01 0.15
C PHE A 54 -5.56 -19.30 0.80
N ASP A 55 -6.65 -18.70 0.30
CA ASP A 55 -8.00 -18.81 0.87
C ASP A 55 -8.02 -18.50 2.38
N GLU A 56 -7.24 -17.51 2.78
CA GLU A 56 -7.06 -17.10 4.17
C GLU A 56 -7.58 -15.68 4.37
N ASP A 57 -8.26 -15.45 5.49
CA ASP A 57 -8.74 -14.14 5.87
C ASP A 57 -7.61 -13.11 6.02
N PHE A 58 -7.91 -11.84 5.69
CA PHE A 58 -6.97 -10.75 5.88
C PHE A 58 -6.65 -10.57 7.37
N ASN A 59 -5.42 -10.89 7.76
CA ASN A 59 -4.91 -10.64 9.10
C ASN A 59 -3.97 -9.42 9.11
N PRO A 60 -4.31 -8.33 9.83
CA PRO A 60 -3.45 -7.14 9.91
C PRO A 60 -2.11 -7.38 10.62
N ASN A 61 -2.02 -8.43 11.44
CA ASN A 61 -0.81 -8.86 12.14
C ASN A 61 -0.16 -10.09 11.48
N TYR A 62 -0.47 -10.36 10.20
CA TYR A 62 0.11 -11.48 9.47
C TYR A 62 1.65 -11.39 9.45
N GLN A 63 2.31 -12.41 10.00
CA GLN A 63 3.75 -12.55 9.90
C GLN A 63 4.10 -13.39 8.67
N PRO A 64 5.09 -12.97 7.86
CA PRO A 64 5.49 -13.72 6.69
C PRO A 64 6.11 -15.05 7.10
N ILE A 65 5.28 -16.10 7.09
CA ILE A 65 5.75 -17.48 7.05
C ILE A 65 6.45 -17.71 5.71
N LEU A 66 7.64 -18.32 5.74
CA LEU A 66 8.33 -18.79 4.54
C LEU A 66 7.51 -19.93 3.94
N ARG A 67 6.48 -19.60 3.15
CA ARG A 67 5.75 -20.58 2.37
C ARG A 67 6.57 -20.88 1.12
N SER A 68 6.99 -22.12 0.96
CA SER A 68 7.45 -22.64 -0.32
C SER A 68 6.29 -22.52 -1.30
N ILE A 69 6.42 -21.59 -2.26
CA ILE A 69 5.52 -21.52 -3.41
C ILE A 69 5.81 -22.79 -4.22
N PRO A 70 4.83 -23.69 -4.46
CA PRO A 70 5.05 -24.82 -5.34
C PRO A 70 5.39 -24.37 -6.77
#